data_AF-A0A9W9C1U0-F1
#
_entry.id   AF-A0A9W9C1U0-F1
#
_cell.length_a   1.000
_cell.length_b   1.000
_cell.length_c   1.000
_cell.angle_alpha   90.00
_cell.angle_beta   90.00
_cell.angle_gamma   90.00
#
_symmetry.space_group_name_H-M   'P 1'
#
loop_
_entity.id
_entity.type
_entity.pdbx_description
1 polymer ?
#
loop_
_entity_poly.entity_id
_entity_poly.type
_entity_poly.pdbx_seq_one_letter_code
_entity_poly.pdbx_strand_id
1 'polypeptide(L)'
;MLNLAITSLALFGAAALAQERCDAPYPKVYCNTTEILAYQSSECSAYHVFVTRGSDEPYPGRLGNLTSEICKGIGEDCTFENIEYPAKSTAWGKEEWCKSAAKGAANGQAQVKAYAEKCSDSKLILLGYSQGASVTQDILGGGGGAVFECTQDSNPALDRSSSPGSQVVAAVTFGAVARSKDQNFTVGKGVDYDGTRARTPEQLAALHKYDPIFLDYCHYGDPICAIGSQPADVMAHLDYFYEHNDEVAKWVVGTTKGKAVSVPGSHSASASASTSVRAPKATESAATPTSVGGATATGSVAESSQTGSATNSASTGAGAALYAGDYVASVMVVVGVTLFSVALL
;
A
#
# COMPACT_ATOMS: atom_id res chain seq x y z
N MET A 1 -53.09 43.63 -32.64
CA MET A 1 -51.71 44.10 -32.38
C MET A 1 -51.50 44.14 -30.87
N LEU A 2 -50.33 43.70 -30.39
CA LEU A 2 -49.89 43.58 -28.98
C LEU A 2 -50.64 42.50 -28.16
N ASN A 3 -50.01 41.61 -27.40
CA ASN A 3 -48.61 41.40 -27.06
C ASN A 3 -48.49 39.94 -26.58
N LEU A 4 -47.64 39.13 -27.22
CA LEU A 4 -47.30 37.78 -26.75
C LEU A 4 -46.05 37.92 -25.88
N ALA A 5 -46.21 37.99 -24.57
CA ALA A 5 -45.11 38.04 -23.62
C ALA A 5 -44.99 36.70 -22.88
N ILE A 6 -43.84 36.10 -23.11
CA ILE A 6 -43.26 34.90 -22.52
C ILE A 6 -43.24 35.01 -21.00
N THR A 7 -43.74 34.01 -20.28
CA THR A 7 -43.24 33.64 -18.95
C THR A 7 -43.86 32.32 -18.50
N SER A 8 -43.00 31.32 -18.30
CA SER A 8 -43.06 30.30 -17.23
C SER A 8 -42.14 29.15 -17.67
N LEU A 9 -40.84 29.33 -17.42
CA LEU A 9 -40.14 28.70 -16.29
C LEU A 9 -39.82 27.24 -16.62
N ALA A 10 -38.61 27.03 -17.14
CA ALA A 10 -38.03 25.73 -17.36
C ALA A 10 -37.99 24.96 -16.03
N LEU A 11 -38.68 23.83 -15.99
CA LEU A 11 -38.57 22.83 -14.94
C LEU A 11 -37.24 22.08 -15.16
N PHE A 12 -36.12 22.71 -14.80
CA PHE A 12 -34.88 21.97 -14.55
C PHE A 12 -35.01 21.30 -13.18
N GLY A 13 -35.83 20.25 -13.14
CA GLY A 13 -35.96 19.36 -11.99
C GLY A 13 -34.63 18.64 -11.76
N ALA A 14 -34.12 18.79 -10.55
CA ALA A 14 -32.85 18.29 -10.06
C ALA A 14 -32.59 16.82 -10.44
N ALA A 15 -31.58 16.61 -11.28
CA ALA A 15 -30.83 15.36 -11.35
C ALA A 15 -29.49 15.59 -10.65
N ALA A 16 -29.54 15.80 -9.34
CA ALA A 16 -28.38 15.80 -8.47
C ALA A 16 -28.81 15.14 -7.16
N LEU A 17 -27.89 14.41 -6.54
CA LEU A 17 -28.00 13.72 -5.25
C LEU A 17 -28.41 12.25 -5.31
N ALA A 18 -27.62 11.46 -6.03
CA ALA A 18 -27.12 10.20 -5.48
C ALA A 18 -25.59 10.17 -5.67
N GLN A 19 -24.91 11.19 -5.12
CA GLN A 19 -23.45 11.16 -4.98
C GLN A 19 -23.19 10.34 -3.72
N GLU A 20 -23.18 9.01 -3.86
CA GLU A 20 -22.83 8.10 -2.76
C GLU A 20 -21.41 8.43 -2.32
N ARG A 21 -21.31 8.96 -1.11
CA ARG A 21 -20.04 9.39 -0.54
C ARG A 21 -19.26 8.18 -0.05
N CYS A 22 -17.95 8.23 -0.23
CA CYS A 22 -17.00 7.24 0.29
C CYS A 22 -16.94 7.12 1.81
N ASP A 23 -17.58 8.05 2.52
CA ASP A 23 -17.71 8.08 3.97
C ASP A 23 -18.89 7.21 4.48
N ALA A 24 -19.63 6.54 3.60
CA ALA A 24 -20.75 5.71 3.98
C ALA A 24 -20.32 4.60 4.97
N PRO A 25 -21.15 4.27 5.98
CA PRO A 25 -20.88 3.16 6.87
C PRO A 25 -20.92 1.83 6.10
N TYR A 26 -20.03 0.90 6.46
CA TYR A 26 -20.05 -0.47 5.96
C TYR A 26 -21.46 -1.10 6.12
N PRO A 27 -21.95 -1.91 5.15
CA PRO A 27 -21.28 -2.41 3.94
C PRO A 27 -21.51 -1.54 2.69
N LYS A 28 -22.11 -0.36 2.80
CA LYS A 28 -22.55 0.45 1.65
C LYS A 28 -21.50 1.47 1.18
N VAL A 29 -20.24 1.06 1.12
CA VAL A 29 -19.19 1.91 0.56
C VAL A 29 -19.12 1.70 -0.95
N TYR A 30 -19.68 2.66 -1.70
CA TYR A 30 -19.55 2.70 -3.15
C TYR A 30 -18.71 3.93 -3.54
N CYS A 31 -17.41 3.69 -3.70
CA CYS A 31 -16.42 4.70 -4.11
C CYS A 31 -16.10 4.65 -5.61
N ASN A 32 -17.11 4.38 -6.43
CA ASN A 32 -16.98 4.26 -7.88
C ASN A 32 -17.73 5.39 -8.61
N THR A 33 -17.72 6.59 -8.03
CA THR A 33 -18.34 7.76 -8.66
C THR A 33 -17.67 8.08 -10.00
N THR A 34 -18.39 8.73 -10.91
CA THR A 34 -17.84 9.13 -12.21
C THR A 34 -16.57 9.99 -12.06
N GLU A 35 -16.47 10.82 -11.02
CA GLU A 35 -15.27 11.60 -10.72
C GLU A 35 -14.07 10.75 -10.32
N ILE A 36 -14.29 9.67 -9.56
CA ILE A 36 -13.20 8.75 -9.20
C ILE A 36 -12.79 7.99 -10.45
N LEU A 37 -13.75 7.33 -11.12
CA LEU A 37 -13.48 6.47 -12.29
C LEU A 37 -12.90 7.23 -13.48
N ALA A 38 -13.05 8.55 -13.56
CA ALA A 38 -12.41 9.39 -14.58
C ALA A 38 -10.87 9.32 -14.54
N TYR A 39 -10.28 9.00 -13.39
CA TYR A 39 -8.83 8.78 -13.26
C TYR A 39 -8.41 7.32 -13.51
N GLN A 40 -9.36 6.38 -13.64
CA GLN A 40 -9.02 4.97 -13.80
C GLN A 40 -8.51 4.71 -15.22
N SER A 41 -7.25 4.32 -15.35
CA SER A 41 -6.62 4.06 -16.64
C SER A 41 -5.33 3.28 -16.46
N SER A 42 -5.05 2.35 -17.37
CA SER A 42 -3.77 1.66 -17.44
C SER A 42 -2.80 2.33 -18.44
N GLU A 43 -3.17 3.46 -19.05
CA GLU A 43 -2.28 4.22 -19.91
C GLU A 43 -1.17 4.92 -19.13
N CYS A 44 -0.04 5.17 -19.81
CA CYS A 44 1.09 5.85 -19.21
C CYS A 44 0.71 7.27 -18.84
N SER A 45 1.00 7.64 -17.59
CA SER A 45 0.82 8.97 -17.05
C SER A 45 2.06 9.38 -16.25
N ALA A 46 2.20 10.67 -15.95
CA ALA A 46 3.32 11.15 -15.14
C ALA A 46 3.28 10.55 -13.72
N TYR A 47 2.08 10.34 -13.18
CA TYR A 47 1.84 9.77 -11.87
C TYR A 47 0.80 8.64 -11.93
N HIS A 48 1.13 7.48 -11.38
CA HIS A 48 0.22 6.34 -11.38
C HIS A 48 0.00 5.78 -9.97
N VAL A 49 -1.26 5.68 -9.56
CA VAL A 49 -1.67 5.21 -8.23
C VAL A 49 -2.15 3.76 -8.31
N PHE A 50 -1.56 2.88 -7.53
CA PHE A 50 -2.04 1.51 -7.31
C PHE A 50 -2.87 1.46 -6.03
N VAL A 51 -4.09 0.94 -6.15
CA VAL A 51 -5.04 0.85 -5.02
C VAL A 51 -5.24 -0.60 -4.59
N THR A 52 -5.01 -0.89 -3.31
CA THR A 52 -5.30 -2.19 -2.69
C THR A 52 -6.42 -2.04 -1.65
N ARG A 53 -7.64 -2.41 -2.04
CA ARG A 53 -8.85 -2.32 -1.19
C ARG A 53 -8.77 -3.22 0.04
N GLY A 54 -9.58 -2.96 1.06
CA GLY A 54 -9.76 -3.82 2.23
C GLY A 54 -10.59 -5.07 1.95
N SER A 55 -10.70 -5.95 2.94
CA SER A 55 -11.47 -7.18 2.81
C SER A 55 -12.94 -6.91 2.48
N ASP A 56 -13.48 -7.71 1.57
CA ASP A 56 -14.86 -7.72 1.10
C ASP A 56 -15.35 -6.41 0.46
N GLU A 57 -14.48 -5.42 0.27
CA GLU A 57 -14.82 -4.21 -0.48
C GLU A 57 -15.01 -4.53 -1.98
N PRO A 58 -15.90 -3.83 -2.70
CA PRO A 58 -15.82 -3.78 -4.16
C PRO A 58 -14.65 -2.88 -4.58
N TYR A 59 -14.19 -2.96 -5.83
CA TYR A 59 -13.24 -1.97 -6.34
C TYR A 59 -13.90 -0.59 -6.51
N PRO A 60 -13.17 0.51 -6.28
CA PRO A 60 -11.80 0.60 -5.77
C PRO A 60 -11.68 0.56 -4.23
N GLY A 61 -12.78 0.34 -3.51
CA GLY A 61 -12.88 0.41 -2.05
C GLY A 61 -12.88 1.85 -1.53
N ARG A 62 -12.87 2.03 -0.21
CA ARG A 62 -12.88 3.36 0.45
C ARG A 62 -11.73 4.29 0.00
N LEU A 63 -10.65 3.71 -0.52
CA LEU A 63 -9.50 4.45 -1.07
C LEU A 63 -9.83 5.29 -2.32
N GLY A 64 -10.95 5.05 -2.99
CA GLY A 64 -11.30 5.75 -4.24
C GLY A 64 -11.32 7.28 -4.12
N ASN A 65 -11.88 7.82 -3.01
CA ASN A 65 -11.90 9.27 -2.80
C ASN A 65 -10.49 9.85 -2.64
N LEU A 66 -9.67 9.21 -1.80
CA LEU A 66 -8.29 9.62 -1.56
C LEU A 66 -7.50 9.65 -2.87
N THR A 67 -7.66 8.65 -3.73
CA THR A 67 -7.03 8.62 -5.05
C THR A 67 -7.46 9.79 -5.94
N SER A 68 -8.76 10.09 -6.00
CA SER A 68 -9.27 11.24 -6.77
C SER A 68 -8.67 12.55 -6.27
N GLU A 69 -8.59 12.76 -4.96
CA GLU A 69 -8.01 13.96 -4.37
C GLU A 69 -6.50 14.08 -4.58
N ILE A 70 -5.77 12.97 -4.51
CA ILE A 70 -4.34 12.92 -4.86
C ILE A 70 -4.15 13.36 -6.31
N CYS A 71 -4.87 12.77 -7.27
CA CYS A 71 -4.74 13.14 -8.67
C CYS A 71 -5.16 14.59 -8.94
N LYS A 72 -6.25 15.08 -8.32
CA LYS A 72 -6.65 16.49 -8.37
C LYS A 72 -5.55 17.41 -7.81
N GLY A 73 -4.91 17.06 -6.70
CA GLY A 73 -3.86 17.86 -6.07
C GLY A 73 -2.50 17.80 -6.79
N ILE A 74 -2.21 16.71 -7.48
CA ILE A 74 -1.04 16.62 -8.37
C ILE A 74 -1.21 17.63 -9.52
N GLY A 75 -2.39 17.71 -10.14
CA GLY A 75 -2.70 18.71 -11.17
C GLY A 75 -1.95 18.52 -12.50
N GLU A 76 -1.26 17.39 -12.64
CA GLU A 76 -0.63 16.87 -13.86
C GLU A 76 -1.35 15.59 -14.30
N ASP A 77 -0.84 14.92 -15.33
CA ASP A 77 -1.35 13.63 -15.78
C ASP A 77 -1.18 12.57 -14.68
N CYS A 78 -2.30 12.22 -14.06
CA CYS A 78 -2.38 11.26 -12.96
C CYS A 78 -3.48 10.25 -13.25
N THR A 79 -3.16 8.97 -13.12
CA THR A 79 -4.11 7.88 -13.31
C THR A 79 -4.03 6.90 -12.14
N PHE A 80 -5.01 6.01 -12.02
CA PHE A 80 -4.94 4.90 -11.08
C PHE A 80 -5.40 3.59 -11.68
N GLU A 81 -4.95 2.50 -11.08
CA GLU A 81 -5.53 1.19 -11.27
C GLU A 81 -5.64 0.43 -9.94
N ASN A 82 -6.53 -0.56 -9.92
CA ASN A 82 -6.70 -1.42 -8.76
C ASN A 82 -5.71 -2.58 -8.85
N ILE A 83 -5.10 -2.96 -7.74
CA ILE A 83 -4.44 -4.25 -7.66
C ILE A 83 -5.49 -5.35 -7.70
N GLU A 84 -5.44 -6.15 -8.77
CA GLU A 84 -6.38 -7.25 -8.94
C GLU A 84 -6.17 -8.39 -7.94
N TYR A 85 -7.08 -8.57 -6.99
CA TYR A 85 -7.04 -9.67 -6.01
C TYR A 85 -8.41 -9.94 -5.33
N PRO A 86 -8.59 -11.11 -4.68
CA PRO A 86 -9.89 -11.50 -4.13
C PRO A 86 -10.43 -10.62 -3.00
N ALA A 87 -9.55 -10.02 -2.20
CA ALA A 87 -9.88 -9.34 -0.94
C ALA A 87 -10.80 -10.12 0.01
N LYS A 88 -10.65 -11.44 0.13
CA LYS A 88 -11.54 -12.25 1.00
C LYS A 88 -11.18 -12.05 2.47
N SER A 89 -12.18 -11.81 3.32
CA SER A 89 -12.03 -11.95 4.77
C SER A 89 -11.94 -13.41 5.22
N THR A 90 -11.64 -13.61 6.51
CA THR A 90 -11.71 -14.89 7.22
C THR A 90 -13.10 -15.53 7.18
N ALA A 91 -14.17 -14.75 6.94
CA ALA A 91 -15.54 -15.23 6.86
C ALA A 91 -15.77 -16.20 5.69
N TRP A 92 -14.92 -16.14 4.67
CA TRP A 92 -14.97 -17.04 3.51
C TRP A 92 -14.35 -18.43 3.77
N GLY A 93 -13.66 -18.59 4.90
CA GLY A 93 -12.97 -19.81 5.28
C GLY A 93 -11.59 -19.52 5.86
N LYS A 94 -11.09 -20.43 6.71
CA LYS A 94 -9.85 -20.25 7.49
C LYS A 94 -8.63 -19.90 6.62
N GLU A 95 -8.55 -20.46 5.42
CA GLU A 95 -7.42 -20.25 4.50
C GLU A 95 -7.61 -19.06 3.54
N GLU A 96 -8.82 -18.53 3.42
CA GLU A 96 -9.16 -17.64 2.31
C GLU A 96 -8.54 -16.26 2.46
N TRP A 97 -8.35 -15.77 3.70
CA TRP A 97 -7.61 -14.52 3.94
C TRP A 97 -6.16 -14.64 3.44
N CYS A 98 -5.45 -15.71 3.82
CA CYS A 98 -4.05 -15.93 3.42
C CYS A 98 -3.90 -16.12 1.91
N LYS A 99 -4.78 -16.92 1.28
CA LYS A 99 -4.78 -17.08 -0.19
C LYS A 99 -5.05 -15.75 -0.89
N SER A 100 -5.98 -14.96 -0.36
CA SER A 100 -6.30 -13.64 -0.88
C SER A 100 -5.10 -12.70 -0.80
N ALA A 101 -4.50 -12.56 0.39
CA ALA A 101 -3.34 -11.69 0.61
C ALA A 101 -2.12 -12.11 -0.23
N ALA A 102 -1.80 -13.41 -0.29
CA ALA A 102 -0.73 -13.93 -1.14
C ALA A 102 -0.96 -13.62 -2.63
N LYS A 103 -2.20 -13.81 -3.11
CA LYS A 103 -2.57 -13.46 -4.49
C LYS A 103 -2.47 -11.96 -4.74
N GLY A 104 -2.86 -11.14 -3.76
CA GLY A 104 -2.71 -9.68 -3.81
C GLY A 104 -1.27 -9.22 -3.91
N ALA A 105 -0.38 -9.77 -3.08
CA ALA A 105 1.04 -9.42 -3.11
C ALA A 105 1.69 -9.81 -4.45
N ALA A 106 1.45 -11.03 -4.92
CA ALA A 106 2.00 -11.53 -6.19
C ALA A 106 1.46 -10.75 -7.40
N ASN A 107 0.14 -10.56 -7.49
CA ASN A 107 -0.47 -9.79 -8.57
C ASN A 107 -0.09 -8.30 -8.49
N GLY A 108 0.06 -7.77 -7.28
CA GLY A 108 0.49 -6.39 -7.03
C GLY A 108 1.87 -6.11 -7.58
N GLN A 109 2.85 -6.95 -7.23
CA GLN A 109 4.20 -6.85 -7.79
C GLN A 109 4.21 -7.02 -9.32
N ALA A 110 3.39 -7.92 -9.86
CA ALA A 110 3.28 -8.11 -11.29
C ALA A 110 2.73 -6.87 -12.02
N GLN A 111 1.66 -6.24 -11.50
CA GLN A 111 1.08 -5.02 -12.06
C GLN A 111 2.04 -3.84 -11.97
N VAL A 112 2.62 -3.60 -10.79
CA VAL A 112 3.61 -2.53 -10.56
C VAL A 112 4.80 -2.67 -11.50
N LYS A 113 5.32 -3.89 -11.68
CA LYS A 113 6.41 -4.17 -12.61
C LYS A 113 5.99 -3.95 -14.08
N ALA A 114 4.84 -4.49 -14.49
CA ALA A 114 4.36 -4.35 -15.86
C ALA A 114 4.13 -2.88 -16.24
N TYR A 115 3.55 -2.10 -15.33
CA TYR A 115 3.34 -0.67 -15.54
C TYR A 115 4.67 0.09 -15.64
N ALA A 116 5.63 -0.18 -14.74
CA ALA A 116 6.94 0.46 -14.76
C ALA A 116 7.77 0.12 -16.01
N GLU A 117 7.61 -1.09 -16.55
CA GLU A 117 8.22 -1.50 -17.82
C GLU A 117 7.58 -0.80 -19.02
N LYS A 118 6.24 -0.65 -19.00
CA LYS A 118 5.48 0.07 -20.02
C LYS A 118 5.75 1.59 -19.99
N CYS A 119 5.89 2.15 -18.79
CA CYS A 119 5.89 3.58 -18.52
C CYS A 119 7.10 3.94 -17.62
N SER A 120 8.30 3.88 -18.20
CA SER A 120 9.57 3.96 -17.45
C SER A 120 9.80 5.26 -16.67
N ASP A 121 9.12 6.34 -17.07
CA ASP A 121 9.26 7.67 -16.49
C ASP A 121 8.17 7.99 -15.45
N SER A 122 7.20 7.08 -15.27
CA SER A 122 6.10 7.28 -14.34
C SER A 122 6.57 7.23 -12.88
N LYS A 123 5.96 8.08 -12.06
CA LYS A 123 6.12 8.06 -10.61
C LYS A 123 4.99 7.25 -9.99
N LEU A 124 5.33 6.22 -9.24
CA LEU A 124 4.35 5.24 -8.73
C LEU A 124 3.97 5.56 -7.29
N ILE A 125 2.68 5.46 -6.99
CA ILE A 125 2.11 5.69 -5.67
C ILE A 125 1.35 4.42 -5.27
N LEU A 126 1.56 3.90 -4.06
CA LEU A 126 0.87 2.69 -3.59
C LEU A 126 -0.01 3.02 -2.38
N LEU A 127 -1.29 2.69 -2.46
CA LEU A 127 -2.25 2.90 -1.37
C LEU A 127 -2.87 1.57 -0.94
N GLY A 128 -3.02 1.37 0.37
CA GLY A 128 -3.65 0.17 0.90
C GLY A 128 -4.44 0.35 2.17
N TYR A 129 -5.53 -0.42 2.30
CA TYR A 129 -6.41 -0.40 3.46
C TYR A 129 -6.66 -1.82 3.99
N SER A 130 -6.60 -2.01 5.32
CA SER A 130 -6.93 -3.28 6.00
C SER A 130 -6.12 -4.48 5.45
N GLN A 131 -6.74 -5.51 4.87
CA GLN A 131 -6.02 -6.57 4.14
C GLN A 131 -5.14 -6.00 3.00
N GLY A 132 -5.65 -5.00 2.27
CA GLY A 132 -4.90 -4.28 1.24
C GLY A 132 -3.70 -3.52 1.79
N ALA A 133 -3.76 -3.03 3.03
CA ALA A 133 -2.61 -2.42 3.70
C ALA A 133 -1.49 -3.44 3.92
N SER A 134 -1.82 -4.65 4.39
CA SER A 134 -0.85 -5.75 4.46
C SER A 134 -0.32 -6.12 3.08
N VAL A 135 -1.18 -6.20 2.05
CA VAL A 135 -0.78 -6.49 0.67
C VAL A 135 0.18 -5.43 0.12
N THR A 136 -0.08 -4.14 0.33
CA THR A 136 0.82 -3.06 -0.08
C THR A 136 2.17 -3.15 0.61
N GLN A 137 2.18 -3.39 1.93
CA GLN A 137 3.42 -3.60 2.64
C GLN A 137 4.15 -4.89 2.18
N ASP A 138 3.42 -5.94 1.79
CA ASP A 138 4.02 -7.16 1.23
C ASP A 138 4.60 -6.95 -0.17
N ILE A 139 4.00 -6.07 -0.99
CA ILE A 139 4.58 -5.64 -2.27
C ILE A 139 5.94 -4.97 -2.03
N LEU A 140 6.01 -4.05 -1.06
CA LEU A 140 7.21 -3.26 -0.78
C LEU A 140 8.30 -4.04 -0.03
N GLY A 141 7.94 -4.62 1.12
CA GLY A 141 8.86 -5.26 2.05
C GLY A 141 8.90 -6.78 1.98
N GLY A 142 8.08 -7.41 1.13
CA GLY A 142 7.92 -8.86 1.11
C GLY A 142 6.92 -9.34 2.17
N GLY A 143 6.31 -10.50 1.91
CA GLY A 143 5.19 -11.02 2.68
C GLY A 143 5.35 -12.48 3.09
N GLY A 144 4.24 -13.06 3.52
CA GLY A 144 4.17 -14.45 4.01
C GLY A 144 4.28 -14.59 5.53
N GLY A 145 4.04 -15.81 6.01
CA GLY A 145 4.06 -16.18 7.43
C GLY A 145 2.67 -16.45 8.00
N ALA A 146 2.63 -16.90 9.26
CA ALA A 146 1.38 -17.21 9.95
C ALA A 146 0.59 -15.94 10.28
N VAL A 147 -0.71 -15.94 9.99
CA VAL A 147 -1.62 -14.83 10.27
C VAL A 147 -3.02 -15.39 10.44
N PHE A 148 -3.71 -14.98 11.52
CA PHE A 148 -4.94 -15.65 11.97
C PHE A 148 -4.73 -17.17 12.12
N GLU A 149 -5.60 -17.98 11.53
CA GLU A 149 -5.54 -19.44 11.54
C GLU A 149 -4.91 -20.05 10.27
N CYS A 150 -4.22 -19.25 9.45
CA CYS A 150 -3.61 -19.71 8.19
C CYS A 150 -2.16 -19.25 8.04
N THR A 151 -1.47 -19.77 7.03
CA THR A 151 -0.12 -19.34 6.65
C THR A 151 -0.16 -18.77 5.25
N GLN A 152 0.22 -17.50 5.11
CA GLN A 152 0.33 -16.83 3.83
C GLN A 152 1.62 -17.27 3.12
N ASP A 153 1.52 -17.56 1.83
CA ASP A 153 2.68 -17.83 0.98
C ASP A 153 3.61 -16.62 0.91
N SER A 154 4.92 -16.89 0.89
CA SER A 154 5.94 -15.84 0.84
C SER A 154 6.08 -15.23 -0.55
N ASN A 155 6.33 -13.92 -0.60
CA ASN A 155 6.78 -13.19 -1.77
C ASN A 155 8.01 -12.33 -1.42
N PRO A 156 8.95 -12.13 -2.35
CA PRO A 156 10.14 -11.33 -2.09
C PRO A 156 9.78 -9.85 -1.94
N ALA A 157 10.66 -9.07 -1.30
CA ALA A 157 10.53 -7.61 -1.28
C ALA A 157 10.76 -7.00 -2.66
N LEU A 158 10.12 -5.86 -2.91
CA LEU A 158 10.42 -5.04 -4.09
C LEU A 158 11.69 -4.22 -3.83
N ASP A 159 12.73 -4.44 -4.62
CA ASP A 159 14.01 -3.74 -4.45
C ASP A 159 13.86 -2.23 -4.73
N ARG A 160 14.10 -1.42 -3.69
CA ARG A 160 14.05 0.04 -3.76
C ARG A 160 15.11 0.64 -4.70
N SER A 161 16.21 -0.06 -4.94
CA SER A 161 17.36 0.46 -5.68
C SER A 161 17.22 0.39 -7.20
N SER A 162 16.24 -0.38 -7.70
CA SER A 162 16.02 -0.63 -9.12
C SER A 162 14.52 -0.55 -9.48
N SER A 163 14.21 -0.40 -10.76
CA SER A 163 12.81 -0.38 -11.21
C SER A 163 12.16 -1.75 -10.96
N PRO A 164 10.91 -1.81 -10.48
CA PRO A 164 9.99 -0.68 -10.25
C PRO A 164 10.12 0.01 -8.88
N GLY A 165 10.82 -0.56 -7.90
CA GLY A 165 10.91 0.02 -6.56
C GLY A 165 11.53 1.41 -6.53
N SER A 166 12.44 1.72 -7.47
CA SER A 166 13.02 3.06 -7.61
C SER A 166 12.04 4.13 -8.12
N GLN A 167 10.96 3.72 -8.82
CA GLN A 167 9.91 4.60 -9.32
C GLN A 167 8.82 4.88 -8.27
N VAL A 168 8.77 4.12 -7.16
CA VAL A 168 7.84 4.39 -6.06
C VAL A 168 8.26 5.68 -5.35
N VAL A 169 7.38 6.68 -5.37
CA VAL A 169 7.62 8.00 -4.78
C VAL A 169 6.79 8.27 -3.54
N ALA A 170 5.73 7.50 -3.30
CA ALA A 170 4.93 7.56 -2.08
C ALA A 170 4.19 6.23 -1.87
N ALA A 171 4.04 5.84 -0.62
CA ALA A 171 3.18 4.74 -0.22
C ALA A 171 2.46 5.08 1.09
N VAL A 172 1.17 4.74 1.19
CA VAL A 172 0.40 4.95 2.42
C VAL A 172 -0.49 3.74 2.68
N THR A 173 -0.40 3.22 3.90
CA THR A 173 -1.26 2.13 4.37
C THR A 173 -2.08 2.54 5.57
N PHE A 174 -3.27 1.96 5.70
CA PHE A 174 -4.21 2.20 6.79
C PHE A 174 -4.65 0.87 7.39
N GLY A 175 -4.43 0.68 8.69
CA GLY A 175 -4.94 -0.49 9.41
C GLY A 175 -4.33 -1.81 8.94
N ALA A 176 -3.02 -1.87 8.68
CA ALA A 176 -2.37 -3.10 8.25
C ALA A 176 -2.55 -4.24 9.29
N VAL A 177 -2.98 -5.40 8.80
CA VAL A 177 -3.18 -6.62 9.61
C VAL A 177 -1.85 -7.24 10.04
N ALA A 178 -0.87 -7.23 9.15
CA ALA A 178 0.48 -7.73 9.38
C ALA A 178 1.47 -6.56 9.40
N ARG A 179 1.73 -6.05 10.60
CA ARG A 179 2.59 -4.89 10.84
C ARG A 179 3.36 -5.04 12.15
N SER A 180 4.47 -4.32 12.25
CA SER A 180 5.27 -4.26 13.47
C SER A 180 5.04 -2.94 14.19
N LYS A 181 5.06 -2.99 15.52
CA LYS A 181 5.13 -1.81 16.40
C LYS A 181 6.48 -1.10 16.32
N ASP A 182 6.58 0.06 16.95
CA ASP A 182 7.80 0.84 17.17
C ASP A 182 8.48 1.31 15.86
N GLN A 183 7.68 1.60 14.84
CA GLN A 183 8.17 2.00 13.52
C GLN A 183 8.06 3.52 13.32
N ASN A 184 9.12 4.14 12.79
CA ASN A 184 9.19 5.59 12.51
C ASN A 184 8.19 6.05 11.43
N PHE A 185 7.85 5.16 10.50
CA PHE A 185 6.86 5.38 9.45
C PHE A 185 5.42 5.20 9.96
N THR A 186 5.21 4.67 11.17
CA THR A 186 3.86 4.56 11.71
C THR A 186 3.36 5.92 12.20
N VAL A 187 2.14 6.25 11.79
CA VAL A 187 1.40 7.45 12.21
C VAL A 187 0.25 7.03 13.12
N GLY A 188 0.11 7.75 14.22
CA GLY A 188 -0.95 7.54 15.20
C GLY A 188 -0.50 6.75 16.42
N LYS A 189 -1.40 6.66 17.40
CA LYS A 189 -1.14 6.03 18.70
C LYS A 189 -1.12 4.50 18.66
N GLY A 190 -1.41 3.88 17.51
CA GLY A 190 -1.19 2.45 17.29
C GLY A 190 0.29 2.07 17.09
N VAL A 191 1.21 3.04 17.15
CA VAL A 191 2.67 2.81 17.03
C VAL A 191 3.22 1.79 18.02
N ASP A 192 2.68 1.73 19.24
CA ASP A 192 3.18 0.84 20.30
C ASP A 192 2.69 -0.62 20.18
N TYR A 193 1.94 -0.95 19.12
CA TYR A 193 1.20 -2.20 18.98
C TYR A 193 1.46 -2.88 17.64
N ASP A 194 1.61 -4.21 17.68
CA ASP A 194 1.64 -5.06 16.50
C ASP A 194 0.20 -5.28 16.00
N GLY A 195 0.08 -5.70 14.73
CA GLY A 195 -1.18 -6.23 14.21
C GLY A 195 -1.42 -7.68 14.67
N THR A 196 -2.15 -8.46 13.88
CA THR A 196 -2.32 -9.93 14.07
C THR A 196 -1.00 -10.67 14.13
N ARG A 197 0.03 -10.15 13.46
CA ARG A 197 1.42 -10.59 13.61
C ARG A 197 2.39 -9.45 13.32
N ALA A 198 3.55 -9.50 13.96
CA ALA A 198 4.70 -8.70 13.59
C ALA A 198 5.30 -9.16 12.25
N ARG A 199 5.94 -8.26 11.52
CA ARG A 199 6.77 -8.60 10.36
C ARG A 199 8.06 -9.27 10.80
N THR A 200 8.61 -10.16 9.95
CA THR A 200 9.94 -10.73 10.21
C THR A 200 11.00 -9.63 10.11
N PRO A 201 12.19 -9.81 10.73
CA PRO A 201 13.28 -8.84 10.59
C PRO A 201 13.64 -8.51 9.14
N GLU A 202 13.60 -9.50 8.24
CA GLU A 202 13.89 -9.33 6.82
C GLU A 202 12.80 -8.51 6.12
N GLN A 203 11.53 -8.81 6.39
CA GLN A 203 10.39 -8.05 5.85
C GLN A 203 10.44 -6.59 6.31
N LEU A 204 10.75 -6.37 7.58
CA LEU A 204 10.83 -5.03 8.17
C LEU A 204 12.03 -4.24 7.66
N ALA A 205 13.21 -4.86 7.57
CA ALA A 205 14.40 -4.24 7.00
C ALA A 205 14.19 -3.83 5.53
N ALA A 206 13.41 -4.60 4.78
CA ALA A 206 13.04 -4.25 3.42
C ALA A 206 12.05 -3.08 3.36
N LEU A 207 11.04 -3.04 4.22
CA LEU A 207 10.15 -1.87 4.36
C LEU A 207 10.92 -0.60 4.73
N HIS A 208 11.94 -0.70 5.59
CA HIS A 208 12.72 0.46 5.99
C HIS A 208 13.45 1.18 4.85
N LYS A 209 13.64 0.51 3.72
CA LYS A 209 14.16 1.16 2.51
C LYS A 209 13.20 2.20 1.93
N TYR A 210 11.93 2.16 2.31
CA TYR A 210 10.88 3.08 1.89
C TYR A 210 10.53 4.15 2.93
N ASP A 211 11.16 4.18 4.12
CA ASP A 211 10.87 5.12 5.22
C ASP A 211 10.61 6.58 4.82
N PRO A 212 11.41 7.20 3.92
CA PRO A 212 11.22 8.61 3.57
C PRO A 212 9.93 8.89 2.79
N ILE A 213 9.31 7.85 2.25
CA ILE A 213 8.16 7.92 1.33
C ILE A 213 7.04 6.97 1.74
N PHE A 214 7.07 6.41 2.95
CA PHE A 214 6.08 5.46 3.43
C PHE A 214 5.46 5.94 4.75
N LEU A 215 4.13 5.90 4.82
CA LEU A 215 3.37 6.09 6.06
C LEU A 215 2.45 4.90 6.30
N ASP A 216 2.42 4.42 7.54
CA ASP A 216 1.50 3.38 8.00
C ASP A 216 0.61 3.94 9.12
N TYR A 217 -0.66 4.23 8.81
CA TYR A 217 -1.62 4.73 9.78
C TYR A 217 -2.19 3.59 10.60
N CYS A 218 -2.05 3.71 11.92
CA CYS A 218 -2.70 2.82 12.87
C CYS A 218 -3.25 3.58 14.07
N HIS A 219 -4.56 3.46 14.29
CA HIS A 219 -5.24 4.09 15.42
C HIS A 219 -5.06 3.26 16.68
N TYR A 220 -5.02 3.95 17.82
CA TYR A 220 -5.20 3.28 19.10
C TYR A 220 -6.65 2.80 19.21
N GLY A 221 -6.86 1.61 19.75
CA GLY A 221 -8.18 0.96 19.83
C GLY A 221 -8.54 0.17 18.57
N ASP A 222 -7.77 0.28 17.48
CA ASP A 222 -8.00 -0.53 16.27
C ASP A 222 -7.75 -2.02 16.58
N PRO A 223 -8.78 -2.88 16.49
CA PRO A 223 -8.67 -4.30 16.86
C PRO A 223 -7.89 -5.14 15.84
N ILE A 224 -7.47 -4.56 14.72
CA ILE A 224 -6.76 -5.21 13.61
C ILE A 224 -5.28 -4.81 13.62
N CYS A 225 -4.99 -3.51 13.64
CA CYS A 225 -3.61 -3.01 13.51
C CYS A 225 -2.94 -2.69 14.84
N ALA A 226 -3.70 -2.53 15.92
CA ALA A 226 -3.21 -2.22 17.26
C ALA A 226 -3.72 -3.24 18.29
N ILE A 227 -3.47 -4.53 18.05
CA ILE A 227 -4.01 -5.60 18.89
C ILE A 227 -3.54 -5.45 20.33
N GLY A 228 -4.48 -5.47 21.26
CA GLY A 228 -4.23 -5.31 22.69
C GLY A 228 -4.32 -3.86 23.20
N SER A 229 -4.47 -2.86 22.32
CA SER A 229 -4.88 -1.52 22.73
C SER A 229 -6.34 -1.54 23.23
N GLN A 230 -6.64 -0.82 24.32
CA GLN A 230 -7.95 -0.90 25.00
C GLN A 230 -8.48 0.48 25.41
N PRO A 231 -9.79 0.75 25.28
CA PRO A 231 -10.82 -0.15 24.75
C PRO A 231 -10.70 -0.35 23.23
N ALA A 232 -10.91 -1.59 22.78
CA ALA A 232 -10.97 -1.87 21.35
C ALA A 232 -12.27 -1.31 20.75
N ASP A 233 -12.16 -0.66 19.59
CA ASP A 233 -13.27 -0.06 18.86
C ASP A 233 -13.08 -0.31 17.36
N VAL A 234 -14.03 -1.03 16.75
CA VAL A 234 -14.01 -1.32 15.31
C VAL A 234 -14.06 -0.02 14.49
N MET A 235 -14.65 1.06 15.01
CA MET A 235 -14.67 2.34 14.31
C MET A 235 -13.26 2.92 14.14
N ALA A 236 -12.34 2.65 15.07
CA ALA A 236 -10.94 3.04 14.93
C ALA A 236 -10.30 2.40 13.67
N HIS A 237 -10.79 1.26 13.19
CA HIS A 237 -10.36 0.63 11.94
C HIS A 237 -11.07 1.17 10.69
N LEU A 238 -12.26 1.76 10.84
CA LEU A 238 -13.11 2.17 9.71
C LEU A 238 -12.99 3.66 9.38
N ASP A 239 -12.63 4.50 10.34
CA ASP A 239 -12.72 5.97 10.25
C ASP A 239 -11.45 6.66 9.74
N TYR A 240 -10.45 5.91 9.26
CA TYR A 240 -9.23 6.50 8.68
C TYR A 240 -9.48 7.58 7.63
N PHE A 241 -10.45 7.35 6.74
CA PHE A 241 -10.78 8.29 5.65
C PHE A 241 -11.64 9.45 6.10
N TYR A 242 -12.31 9.32 7.26
CA TYR A 242 -12.99 10.44 7.88
C TYR A 242 -11.96 11.38 8.55
N GLU A 243 -10.94 10.82 9.19
CA GLU A 243 -9.96 11.58 9.96
C GLU A 243 -8.77 12.10 9.13
N HIS A 244 -8.25 11.30 8.21
CA HIS A 244 -6.91 11.52 7.61
C HIS A 244 -6.92 11.78 6.11
N ASN A 245 -8.06 11.69 5.43
CA ASN A 245 -8.11 11.75 3.96
C ASN A 245 -7.47 13.03 3.39
N ASP A 246 -7.90 14.20 3.87
CA ASP A 246 -7.36 15.50 3.42
C ASP A 246 -5.86 15.65 3.69
N GLU A 247 -5.41 15.17 4.85
CA GLU A 247 -4.02 15.27 5.27
C GLU A 247 -3.13 14.36 4.42
N VAL A 248 -3.54 13.11 4.24
CA VAL A 248 -2.81 12.13 3.45
C VAL A 248 -2.75 12.58 1.99
N ALA A 249 -3.84 13.09 1.42
CA ALA A 249 -3.82 13.64 0.07
C ALA A 249 -2.75 14.74 -0.07
N LYS A 250 -2.70 15.69 0.87
CA LYS A 250 -1.69 16.76 0.89
C LYS A 250 -0.27 16.21 1.05
N TRP A 251 -0.07 15.23 1.93
CA TRP A 251 1.23 14.61 2.14
C TRP A 251 1.71 13.89 0.88
N VAL A 252 0.89 13.03 0.26
CA VAL A 252 1.25 12.33 -0.98
C VAL A 252 1.57 13.32 -2.09
N VAL A 253 0.73 14.34 -2.31
CA VAL A 253 0.97 15.37 -3.33
C VAL A 253 2.28 16.14 -3.06
N GLY A 254 2.59 16.45 -1.80
CA GLY A 254 3.83 17.12 -1.44
C GLY A 254 5.07 16.23 -1.65
N THR A 255 5.03 15.02 -1.11
CA THR A 255 6.11 14.02 -1.21
C THR A 255 6.44 13.70 -2.67
N THR A 256 5.41 13.49 -3.50
CA THR A 256 5.56 13.21 -4.95
C THR A 256 6.12 14.38 -5.76
N LYS A 257 6.06 15.61 -5.21
CA LYS A 257 6.65 16.85 -5.73
C LYS A 257 7.98 17.20 -5.07
N GLY A 258 8.55 16.32 -4.25
CA GLY A 258 9.83 16.51 -3.56
C GLY A 258 9.78 17.55 -2.44
N LYS A 259 8.60 17.84 -1.88
CA LYS A 259 8.43 18.75 -0.74
C LYS A 259 8.43 17.97 0.56
N ALA A 260 9.14 18.47 1.57
CA ALA A 260 9.02 17.98 2.93
C ALA A 260 7.64 18.39 3.48
N VAL A 261 6.76 17.40 3.70
CA VAL A 261 5.47 17.60 4.35
C VAL A 261 5.45 16.79 5.63
N SER A 262 5.27 17.46 6.77
CA SER A 262 5.13 16.82 8.08
C SER A 262 3.68 16.38 8.29
N VAL A 263 3.50 15.18 8.83
CA VAL A 263 2.22 14.61 9.28
C VAL A 263 2.23 14.60 10.81
N PRO A 264 1.25 15.22 11.52
CA PRO A 264 1.16 15.14 12.97
C PRO A 264 1.10 13.69 13.45
N GLY A 265 1.91 13.35 14.45
CA GLY A 265 2.00 11.97 14.95
C GLY A 265 2.87 11.03 14.11
N SER A 266 3.49 11.53 13.03
CA SER A 266 4.63 10.86 12.40
C SER A 266 5.87 11.00 13.29
N HIS A 267 6.53 9.87 13.58
CA HIS A 267 7.82 9.84 14.27
C HIS A 267 9.01 10.00 13.31
N SER A 268 8.75 10.30 12.04
CA SER A 268 9.79 10.39 11.03
C SER A 268 10.62 11.65 11.27
N ALA A 269 11.89 11.45 11.59
CA ALA A 269 12.85 12.52 11.81
C ALA A 269 12.89 13.42 10.57
N SER A 270 12.51 14.68 10.73
CA SER A 270 12.70 15.72 9.73
C SER A 270 14.16 15.69 9.28
N ALA A 271 14.40 15.41 8.00
CA ALA A 271 15.73 15.52 7.40
C ALA A 271 16.18 16.98 7.49
N SER A 272 16.83 17.34 8.60
CA SER A 272 17.49 18.63 8.73
C SER A 272 18.59 18.67 7.67
N ALA A 273 18.50 19.66 6.79
CA ALA A 273 19.54 19.99 5.83
C ALA A 273 20.85 20.24 6.59
N SER A 274 21.78 19.29 6.53
CA SER A 274 23.12 19.45 7.06
C SER A 274 23.86 20.49 6.21
N THR A 275 23.91 21.73 6.71
CA THR A 275 24.90 22.71 6.28
C THR A 275 26.30 22.13 6.44
N SER A 276 27.03 22.05 5.34
CA SER A 276 28.42 21.58 5.28
C SER A 276 29.32 22.36 6.23
N VAL A 277 29.81 21.71 7.28
CA VAL A 277 30.95 22.20 8.05
C VAL A 277 32.16 21.32 7.74
N ARG A 278 33.14 21.98 7.13
CA ARG A 278 34.41 21.46 6.64
C ARG A 278 35.23 20.82 7.78
N ALA A 279 35.71 19.59 7.57
CA ALA A 279 36.56 18.86 8.50
C ALA A 279 37.93 19.54 8.70
N PRO A 280 38.50 19.57 9.92
CA PRO A 280 39.89 19.95 10.13
C PRO A 280 40.83 18.76 9.90
N LYS A 281 41.95 19.09 9.29
CA LYS A 281 43.09 18.26 8.88
C LYS A 281 43.79 17.64 10.10
N ALA A 282 43.98 16.32 10.09
CA ALA A 282 44.81 15.60 11.06
C ALA A 282 46.30 15.94 10.86
N THR A 283 47.00 16.15 11.97
CA THR A 283 48.46 16.37 12.00
C THR A 283 49.09 15.14 12.64
N GLU A 284 50.09 14.58 11.97
CA GLU A 284 50.95 13.49 12.43
C GLU A 284 51.73 13.91 13.69
N SER A 285 51.96 12.96 14.60
CA SER A 285 53.21 12.92 15.34
C SER A 285 53.57 11.50 15.78
N ALA A 286 54.83 11.18 15.56
CA ALA A 286 55.44 9.86 15.66
C ALA A 286 55.81 9.46 17.11
N ALA A 287 55.83 8.15 17.36
CA ALA A 287 56.71 7.52 18.34
C ALA A 287 57.04 6.07 17.89
N THR A 288 58.33 5.76 17.82
CA THR A 288 58.93 4.47 17.40
C THR A 288 59.55 3.75 18.63
N PRO A 289 60.17 2.55 18.53
CA PRO A 289 59.58 1.24 18.80
C PRO A 289 60.25 0.48 19.97
N THR A 290 59.77 -0.72 20.29
CA THR A 290 60.60 -1.77 20.91
C THR A 290 60.22 -3.14 20.35
N SER A 291 61.24 -3.87 19.90
CA SER A 291 61.16 -5.18 19.25
C SER A 291 61.45 -6.31 20.24
N VAL A 292 60.76 -7.44 20.11
CA VAL A 292 61.26 -8.84 20.21
C VAL A 292 60.16 -9.68 19.53
N GLY A 293 60.32 -10.61 18.60
CA GLY A 293 61.44 -11.34 18.02
C GLY A 293 60.95 -12.78 17.76
N GLY A 294 61.05 -13.28 16.53
CA GLY A 294 61.32 -14.71 16.27
C GLY A 294 60.25 -15.59 15.61
N ALA A 295 60.47 -15.81 14.29
CA ALA A 295 60.45 -17.10 13.58
C ALA A 295 59.16 -17.66 12.91
N THR A 296 59.09 -17.46 11.57
CA THR A 296 59.10 -18.46 10.45
C THR A 296 58.59 -19.89 10.72
N ALA A 297 57.92 -20.64 9.82
CA ALA A 297 57.90 -20.62 8.34
C ALA A 297 56.80 -21.57 7.77
N THR A 298 56.43 -21.34 6.50
CA THR A 298 56.09 -22.32 5.40
C THR A 298 54.91 -23.30 5.59
N GLY A 299 54.13 -23.68 4.57
CA GLY A 299 54.10 -23.46 3.12
C GLY A 299 52.66 -23.71 2.63
N SER A 300 52.18 -23.04 1.58
CA SER A 300 52.41 -23.25 0.14
C SER A 300 51.42 -24.23 -0.51
N VAL A 301 50.71 -23.66 -1.50
CA VAL A 301 50.24 -24.18 -2.81
C VAL A 301 49.04 -25.12 -2.98
N ALA A 302 48.26 -24.68 -3.98
CA ALA A 302 47.63 -25.42 -5.10
C ALA A 302 46.20 -25.96 -4.89
N GLU A 303 45.31 -25.98 -5.89
CA GLU A 303 45.18 -25.36 -7.21
C GLU A 303 43.77 -25.72 -7.73
N SER A 304 43.35 -24.98 -8.77
CA SER A 304 42.14 -25.02 -9.61
C SER A 304 41.31 -26.31 -9.77
N SER A 305 40.03 -26.12 -10.18
CA SER A 305 39.56 -26.54 -11.52
C SER A 305 38.14 -26.06 -11.85
N GLN A 306 37.98 -25.65 -13.11
CA GLN A 306 36.75 -25.26 -13.81
C GLN A 306 35.90 -26.45 -14.29
N THR A 307 34.63 -26.19 -14.63
CA THR A 307 33.85 -26.67 -15.81
C THR A 307 32.45 -26.01 -15.69
N GLY A 308 31.86 -25.24 -16.65
CA GLY A 308 31.40 -25.57 -18.01
C GLY A 308 30.14 -26.44 -17.97
N SER A 309 28.98 -26.23 -18.61
CA SER A 309 28.43 -25.24 -19.55
C SER A 309 26.90 -25.45 -19.70
N ALA A 310 26.21 -24.40 -20.18
CA ALA A 310 25.13 -24.38 -21.20
C ALA A 310 23.65 -24.85 -20.95
N THR A 311 22.75 -23.86 -21.08
CA THR A 311 21.50 -23.75 -21.90
C THR A 311 20.43 -24.87 -21.97
N ASN A 312 19.16 -24.49 -21.75
CA ASN A 312 18.12 -24.56 -22.80
C ASN A 312 16.83 -23.74 -22.51
N SER A 313 16.17 -23.43 -23.61
CA SER A 313 15.18 -22.39 -23.91
C SER A 313 13.70 -22.67 -23.59
N ALA A 314 12.95 -21.56 -23.50
CA ALA A 314 11.68 -21.23 -24.18
C ALA A 314 10.33 -21.89 -23.83
N SER A 315 9.43 -21.02 -23.36
CA SER A 315 8.08 -20.65 -23.86
C SER A 315 6.99 -21.70 -24.15
N THR A 316 5.80 -21.44 -23.62
CA THR A 316 4.47 -21.32 -24.28
C THR A 316 3.44 -21.10 -23.14
N GLY A 317 2.33 -20.37 -23.24
CA GLY A 317 1.65 -19.63 -24.29
C GLY A 317 0.36 -19.07 -23.66
N ALA A 318 0.00 -17.85 -24.05
CA ALA A 318 -1.25 -17.21 -23.65
C ALA A 318 -2.47 -17.89 -24.32
N GLY A 319 -3.59 -17.92 -23.61
CA GLY A 319 -4.89 -18.37 -24.13
C GLY A 319 -6.01 -17.65 -23.39
N ALA A 320 -6.47 -16.54 -23.95
CA ALA A 320 -7.70 -15.87 -23.57
C ALA A 320 -8.91 -16.69 -24.06
N ALA A 321 -9.93 -16.86 -23.22
CA ALA A 321 -11.27 -17.22 -23.67
C ALA A 321 -12.32 -16.62 -22.73
N LEU A 322 -13.15 -15.78 -23.33
CA LEU A 322 -14.36 -15.17 -22.82
C LEU A 322 -15.40 -16.25 -22.49
N TYR A 323 -16.11 -16.12 -21.37
CA TYR A 323 -17.47 -16.61 -21.25
C TYR A 323 -18.31 -15.63 -20.42
N ALA A 324 -19.24 -14.99 -21.11
CA ALA A 324 -20.41 -14.34 -20.55
C ALA A 324 -21.38 -15.41 -20.04
N GLY A 325 -21.98 -15.16 -18.89
CA GLY A 325 -23.01 -16.02 -18.30
C GLY A 325 -23.83 -15.23 -17.30
N ASP A 326 -24.93 -14.65 -17.79
CA ASP A 326 -25.99 -14.05 -16.98
C ASP A 326 -26.52 -15.06 -15.96
N TYR A 327 -26.47 -14.72 -14.68
CA TYR A 327 -27.29 -15.37 -13.66
C TYR A 327 -28.11 -14.32 -12.92
N VAL A 328 -29.39 -14.30 -13.25
CA VAL A 328 -30.43 -13.56 -12.54
C VAL A 328 -30.71 -14.28 -11.22
N ALA A 329 -30.20 -13.75 -10.11
CA ALA A 329 -30.52 -14.26 -8.78
C ALA A 329 -31.74 -13.51 -8.22
N SER A 330 -32.86 -14.22 -8.10
CA SER A 330 -34.07 -13.75 -7.42
C SER A 330 -33.84 -13.69 -5.91
N VAL A 331 -33.98 -12.51 -5.31
CA VAL A 331 -33.88 -12.32 -3.85
C VAL A 331 -35.24 -12.62 -3.21
N MET A 332 -35.34 -13.72 -2.48
CA MET A 332 -36.42 -13.92 -1.50
C MET A 332 -36.01 -13.27 -0.17
N VAL A 333 -36.76 -12.25 0.23
CA VAL A 333 -36.68 -11.61 1.54
C VAL A 333 -37.36 -12.52 2.57
N VAL A 334 -36.58 -13.07 3.50
CA VAL A 334 -37.11 -13.68 4.72
C VAL A 334 -36.67 -12.82 5.90
N VAL A 335 -37.65 -12.14 6.50
CA VAL A 335 -37.50 -11.39 7.74
C VAL A 335 -37.46 -12.40 8.90
N GLY A 336 -36.31 -12.47 9.58
CA GLY A 336 -36.14 -13.27 10.80
C GLY A 336 -35.27 -12.53 11.80
N VAL A 337 -35.90 -11.95 12.81
CA VAL A 337 -35.26 -11.32 13.96
C VAL A 337 -34.73 -12.40 14.89
N THR A 338 -33.43 -12.44 15.20
CA THR A 338 -32.89 -12.81 16.52
C THR A 338 -31.36 -12.66 16.62
N LEU A 339 -30.95 -11.90 17.66
CA LEU A 339 -29.78 -12.07 18.54
C LEU A 339 -28.37 -12.09 17.92
N PHE A 340 -27.68 -10.96 18.09
CA PHE A 340 -26.24 -10.77 17.92
C PHE A 340 -25.43 -11.80 18.73
N SER A 341 -24.63 -12.60 18.03
CA SER A 341 -23.42 -13.21 18.57
C SER A 341 -22.23 -12.70 17.75
N VAL A 342 -21.23 -12.21 18.46
CA VAL A 342 -19.98 -11.67 17.94
C VAL A 342 -19.22 -12.79 17.22
N ALA A 343 -19.24 -12.78 15.89
CA ALA A 343 -18.41 -13.61 15.03
C ALA A 343 -18.35 -13.02 13.62
N LEU A 344 -17.67 -11.88 13.47
CA LEU A 344 -17.12 -11.39 12.19
C LEU A 344 -15.86 -10.57 12.54
N LEU A 345 -14.68 -11.17 12.31
CA LEU A 345 -13.35 -10.57 12.34
C LEU A 345 -12.56 -11.17 11.18
#